data_AF-A0A7W2M3R1-F1
#
_entry.id   AF-A0A7W2M3R1-F1
#
_cell.length_a   1.000
_cell.length_b   1.000
_cell.length_c   1.000
_cell.angle_alpha   90.00
_cell.angle_beta   90.00
_cell.angle_gamma   90.00
#
_symmetry.space_group_name_H-M   'P 1'
#
loop_
_entity.id
_entity.type
_entity.pdbx_description
1 polymer ?
#
loop_
_entity_poly.entity_id
_entity_poly.type
_entity_poly.pdbx_seq_one_letter_code
_entity_poly.pdbx_strand_id
1 'polypeptide(L)'
;MNTFKAVHTEYLRPSRTIETVLVSNEKLSQVFFVYNYEGNSFRVFKNHLDLILFFQDKAEADYEFGTELELDGFLGEVNLSH
;
A
#
# COMPACT_ATOMS: atom_id res chain seq x y z
N MET A 1 -8.08 10.17 12.48
CA MET A 1 -7.68 10.07 11.06
C MET A 1 -6.18 9.88 11.04
N ASN A 2 -5.71 8.88 10.31
CA ASN A 2 -4.29 8.65 10.16
C ASN A 2 -3.69 9.70 9.21
N THR A 3 -2.41 10.01 9.41
CA THR A 3 -1.58 10.67 8.42
C THR A 3 -0.80 9.62 7.66
N PHE A 4 -0.65 9.77 6.36
CA PHE A 4 0.13 8.85 5.56
C PHE A 4 1.01 9.60 4.57
N LYS A 5 2.18 9.03 4.29
CA LYS A 5 3.12 9.57 3.30
C LYS A 5 3.85 8.44 2.60
N ALA A 6 4.03 8.56 1.30
CA ALA A 6 4.96 7.73 0.55
C ALA A 6 6.39 8.13 0.97
N VAL A 7 7.11 7.21 1.62
CA VAL A 7 8.51 7.41 2.02
C VAL A 7 9.49 6.92 0.96
N HIS A 8 9.03 6.01 0.11
CA HIS A 8 9.80 5.49 -1.02
C HIS A 8 8.86 5.11 -2.16
N THR A 9 9.29 5.38 -3.39
CA THR A 9 8.56 5.01 -4.61
C THR A 9 9.55 4.39 -5.57
N GLU A 10 9.34 3.12 -5.89
CA GLU A 10 10.10 2.39 -6.89
C GLU A 10 9.29 2.29 -8.17
N TYR A 11 9.87 2.73 -9.28
CA TYR A 11 9.25 2.64 -10.60
C TYR A 11 9.68 1.32 -11.26
N LEU A 12 8.76 0.37 -11.35
CA LEU A 12 8.96 -0.83 -12.18
C LEU A 12 8.86 -0.46 -13.67
N ARG A 13 7.94 0.46 -13.98
CA ARG A 13 7.71 1.09 -15.29
C ARG A 13 7.17 2.50 -15.07
N PRO A 14 7.13 3.37 -16.09
CA PRO A 14 6.57 4.71 -15.95
C PRO A 14 5.14 4.74 -15.36
N SER A 15 4.32 3.72 -15.66
CA SER A 15 2.95 3.58 -15.20
C SER A 15 2.75 2.48 -14.14
N ARG A 16 3.83 1.94 -13.55
CA ARG A 16 3.74 0.91 -12.50
C ARG A 16 4.73 1.18 -11.39
N THR A 17 4.21 1.43 -10.20
CA THR A 17 5.02 1.77 -9.02
C THR A 17 4.78 0.81 -7.87
N ILE A 18 5.81 0.64 -7.06
CA ILE A 18 5.69 0.10 -5.70
C ILE A 18 6.01 1.24 -4.76
N GLU A 19 5.05 1.59 -3.92
CA GLU A 19 5.15 2.66 -2.95
C GLU A 19 5.24 2.08 -1.54
N THR A 20 6.23 2.54 -0.78
CA THR A 20 6.30 2.28 0.65
C THR A 20 5.64 3.44 1.36
N VAL A 21 4.47 3.18 1.96
CA VAL A 21 3.64 4.19 2.61
C VAL A 21 3.74 4.03 4.11
N LEU A 22 4.24 5.05 4.79
CA LEU A 22 4.19 5.12 6.25
C LEU A 22 2.85 5.72 6.65
N VAL A 23 2.03 4.92 7.33
CA VAL A 23 0.78 5.36 7.94
C VAL A 23 1.00 5.53 9.44
N SER A 24 0.62 6.67 9.99
CA SER A 24 0.82 6.99 11.40
C SER A 24 -0.38 7.72 11.99
N ASN A 25 -0.57 7.54 13.29
CA ASN A 25 -1.41 8.40 14.11
C ASN A 25 -0.60 8.89 15.33
N GLU A 26 -1.27 9.48 16.32
CA GLU A 26 -0.59 10.07 17.50
C GLU A 26 0.25 9.06 18.30
N LYS A 27 -0.04 7.76 18.21
CA LYS A 27 0.58 6.73 19.06
C LYS A 27 1.31 5.65 18.27
N LEU A 28 0.86 5.37 17.05
CA LEU A 28 1.27 4.21 16.28
C LEU A 28 1.72 4.61 14.88
N SER A 29 2.61 3.80 14.33
CA SER A 29 2.97 3.85 12.92
C SER A 29 3.10 2.45 12.36
N GLN A 30 2.68 2.29 11.11
CA GLN A 30 2.76 1.04 10.37
C GLN A 30 3.15 1.34 8.92
N VAL A 31 3.98 0.48 8.35
CA VAL A 31 4.37 0.55 6.95
C VAL A 31 3.44 -0.35 6.15
N PHE A 32 2.95 0.18 5.04
CA PHE A 32 2.23 -0.56 4.01
C PHE A 32 3.00 -0.48 2.69
N PHE A 33 2.88 -1.52 1.88
CA PHE A 33 3.38 -1.51 0.51
C PHE A 33 2.19 -1.42 -0.43
N VAL A 34 2.23 -0.47 -1.35
CA VAL A 34 1.16 -0.25 -2.34
C VAL A 34 1.74 -0.50 -3.72
N TYR A 35 1.23 -1.51 -4.41
CA TYR A 35 1.50 -1.70 -5.82
C TYR A 35 0.42 -0.97 -6.63
N ASN A 36 0.84 0.00 -7.43
CA ASN A 36 -0.01 0.74 -8.35
C ASN A 36 0.20 0.20 -9.77
N TYR A 37 -0.89 -0.32 -10.35
CA TYR A 37 -0.96 -0.76 -11.73
C TYR A 37 -1.71 0.29 -12.56
N GLU A 38 -0.97 1.02 -13.39
CA GLU A 38 -1.49 1.96 -14.40
C GLU A 38 -2.39 3.09 -13.83
N GLY A 39 -2.33 3.36 -12.52
CA GLY A 39 -3.12 4.39 -11.85
C GLY A 39 -4.58 4.04 -11.59
N ASN A 40 -4.99 2.78 -11.82
CA ASN A 40 -6.39 2.35 -11.72
C ASN A 40 -6.60 1.01 -11.01
N SER A 41 -5.54 0.39 -10.52
CA SER A 41 -5.61 -0.79 -9.68
C SER A 41 -4.51 -0.72 -8.64
N PHE A 42 -4.91 -0.73 -7.38
CA PHE A 42 -4.03 -0.57 -6.23
C PHE A 42 -4.11 -1.82 -5.37
N ARG A 43 -2.97 -2.49 -5.17
CA ARG A 43 -2.85 -3.67 -4.31
C ARG A 43 -2.06 -3.28 -3.07
N VAL A 44 -2.62 -3.50 -1.89
CA VAL A 44 -1.99 -3.11 -0.62
C VAL A 44 -1.53 -4.37 0.12
N PHE A 45 -0.34 -4.28 0.71
CA PHE A 45 0.29 -5.35 1.48
C PHE A 45 0.77 -4.81 2.83
N LYS A 46 0.55 -5.58 3.90
CA LYS A 46 0.99 -5.25 5.26
C LYS A 46 2.45 -5.60 5.51
N ASN A 47 2.99 -6.54 4.74
CA ASN A 47 4.37 -6.98 4.89
C ASN A 47 5.05 -7.10 3.52
N HIS A 48 6.38 -7.04 3.54
CA HIS A 48 7.18 -7.07 2.32
C HIS A 48 7.23 -8.46 1.68
N LEU A 49 7.03 -9.52 2.47
CA LEU A 49 7.06 -10.90 1.98
C LEU A 49 5.85 -11.21 1.09
N ASP A 50 4.66 -10.76 1.47
CA ASP A 50 3.42 -10.95 0.72
C ASP A 50 3.48 -10.22 -0.63
N LEU A 51 4.09 -9.04 -0.67
CA LEU A 51 4.39 -8.35 -1.93
C LEU A 51 5.26 -9.21 -2.86
N ILE A 52 6.34 -9.81 -2.33
CA ILE A 52 7.22 -10.69 -3.11
C ILE A 52 6.47 -11.94 -3.57
N LEU A 53 5.68 -12.56 -2.68
CA LEU A 53 4.91 -13.77 -2.99
C LEU A 53 3.81 -13.49 -4.02
N PHE A 54 3.21 -12.30 -4.00
CA PHE A 54 2.26 -11.85 -5.01
C PHE A 54 2.89 -11.83 -6.41
N PHE A 55 4.09 -11.26 -6.57
CA PHE A 55 4.79 -11.29 -7.86
C PHE A 55 5.25 -12.68 -8.30
N GLN A 56 5.21 -13.67 -7.41
CA GLN A 56 5.49 -15.08 -7.72
C GLN A 56 4.23 -15.91 -7.95
N ASP A 57 3.04 -15.29 -8.02
CA ASP A 57 1.74 -15.95 -8.11
C ASP A 57 1.48 -16.94 -6.95
N LYS A 58 2.02 -16.65 -5.77
CA LYS A 58 1.92 -17.50 -4.56
C LYS A 58 1.05 -16.92 -3.45
N ALA A 59 0.69 -15.64 -3.55
CA ALA A 59 -0.13 -14.95 -2.56
C ALA A 59 -1.03 -13.91 -3.25
N GLU A 60 -2.14 -13.59 -2.58
CA GLU A 60 -3.03 -12.50 -2.95
C GLU A 60 -2.65 -11.24 -2.15
N ALA A 61 -3.10 -10.08 -2.62
CA ALA A 61 -2.95 -8.85 -1.86
C ALA A 61 -3.86 -8.84 -0.63
N ASP A 62 -3.45 -8.14 0.45
CA ASP A 62 -4.29 -7.98 1.63
C ASP A 62 -5.55 -7.16 1.32
N TYR A 63 -5.40 -6.15 0.46
CA TYR A 63 -6.50 -5.30 0.00
C TYR A 63 -6.32 -4.90 -1.47
N GLU A 64 -7.43 -4.63 -2.14
CA GLU A 64 -7.47 -4.15 -3.53
C GLU A 64 -8.44 -2.97 -3.65
N PHE A 65 -8.03 -1.94 -4.39
CA PHE A 65 -8.82 -0.75 -4.68
C PHE A 65 -8.73 -0.39 -6.18
N GLY A 66 -9.80 0.19 -6.72
CA GLY A 66 -9.86 0.61 -8.13
C GLY A 66 -9.56 2.10 -8.32
N THR A 67 -9.55 2.87 -7.25
CA THR A 67 -9.32 4.32 -7.30
C THR A 67 -8.38 4.78 -6.19
N GLU A 68 -7.66 5.87 -6.45
CA GLU A 68 -6.80 6.53 -5.47
C GLU A 68 -7.62 7.02 -4.27
N LEU A 69 -8.85 7.48 -4.49
CA LEU A 69 -9.75 7.93 -3.42
C LEU A 69 -10.12 6.81 -2.44
N GLU A 70 -10.38 5.59 -2.95
CA GLU A 70 -10.65 4.42 -2.10
C GLU A 70 -9.42 4.02 -1.29
N LEU A 71 -8.23 4.06 -1.92
CA LEU A 71 -6.96 3.79 -1.25
C LEU A 71 -6.70 4.81 -0.12
N ASP A 72 -6.84 6.10 -0.42
CA ASP A 72 -6.64 7.18 0.55
C ASP A 72 -7.63 7.07 1.72
N GLY A 73 -8.89 6.75 1.44
CA GLY A 73 -9.90 6.47 2.46
C GLY A 73 -9.50 5.32 3.37
N PHE A 74 -9.04 4.21 2.79
CA PHE A 74 -8.52 3.08 3.55
C PHE A 74 -7.33 3.47 4.44
N LEU A 75 -6.30 4.13 3.88
CA LEU A 75 -5.11 4.52 4.66
C LEU A 75 -5.46 5.50 5.79
N GLY A 76 -6.43 6.37 5.57
CA GLY A 76 -6.92 7.33 6.56
C GLY A 76 -7.65 6.70 7.75
N GLU A 77 -8.23 5.51 7.58
CA GLU A 77 -9.11 4.86 8.56
C GLU A 77 -8.61 3.49 9.05
N VAL A 78 -7.57 2.91 8.43
CA VAL A 78 -7.06 1.59 8.80
C VAL A 78 -6.63 1.55 10.27
N ASN A 79 -7.01 0.47 10.95
CA ASN A 79 -6.59 0.22 12.32
C ASN A 79 -5.11 -0.18 12.33
N LEU A 80 -4.28 0.67 12.92
CA LEU A 80 -2.87 0.37 13.15
C LEU A 80 -2.76 -0.59 14.33
N SER A 81 -2.14 -1.74 14.11
CA SER A 81 -1.86 -2.73 15.16
C SER A 81 -0.47 -2.52 15.77
N HIS A 82 -0.34 -2.83 17.05
CA HIS A 82 0.92 -2.85 17.79
C HIS A 82 1.78 -4.07 17.46
#